data_AF-A0A3D5AY33-F1
#
_entry.id   AF-A0A3D5AY33-F1
#
_cell.length_a   1.000
_cell.length_b   1.000
_cell.length_c   1.000
_cell.angle_alpha   90.00
_cell.angle_beta   90.00
_cell.angle_gamma   90.00
#
_symmetry.space_group_name_H-M   'P 1'
#
loop_
_entity.id
_entity.type
_entity.pdbx_description
1 polymer ?
#
loop_
_entity_poly.entity_id
_entity_poly.type
_entity_poly.pdbx_seq_one_letter_code
_entity_poly.pdbx_strand_id
1 'polypeptide(L)'
;MLNIDPHTAAEHPIYQATSCEACNHTGYQGRTGIFELLRVDEPLRALIHDGASEAKLRDHARHMGMLSIRDDGLRWVRNGHTSIEEVLRVTRE
;
A
#
# COMPACT_ATOMS: atom_id res chain seq x y z
N MET A 1 7.59 -0.34 11.69
CA MET A 1 8.07 1.05 11.63
C MET A 1 7.96 1.48 10.17
N LEU A 2 7.26 2.57 9.86
CA LEU A 2 7.09 3.04 8.48
C LEU A 2 8.47 3.52 7.99
N ASN A 3 9.04 2.88 6.96
CA ASN A 3 10.30 3.30 6.34
C ASN A 3 10.04 4.56 5.48
N ILE A 4 9.80 5.68 6.14
CA ILE A 4 9.79 7.00 5.54
C ILE A 4 11.12 7.64 5.93
N ASP A 5 12.02 7.77 4.96
CA ASP A 5 13.29 8.45 5.20
C ASP A 5 13.00 9.96 5.35
N PRO A 6 13.28 10.57 6.52
CA PRO A 6 13.00 11.98 6.76
C PRO A 6 13.76 12.91 5.80
N HIS A 7 14.84 12.44 5.16
CA HIS A 7 15.57 13.22 4.16
C HIS A 7 14.86 13.29 2.79
N THR A 8 13.94 12.37 2.48
CA THR A 8 13.10 12.42 1.26
C THR A 8 11.80 13.18 1.43
N ALA A 9 11.42 13.55 2.66
CA ALA A 9 10.16 14.25 2.95
C ALA A 9 10.09 15.66 2.33
N ALA A 10 11.25 16.29 2.05
CA ALA A 10 11.31 17.58 1.36
C ALA A 10 10.94 17.50 -0.12
N GLU A 11 11.12 16.33 -0.77
CA GLU A 11 10.76 16.11 -2.18
C GLU A 11 9.34 15.54 -2.33
N HIS A 12 8.78 14.92 -1.27
CA HIS A 12 7.44 14.33 -1.27
C HIS A 12 6.67 14.79 -0.02
N PRO A 13 5.94 15.91 -0.08
CA PRO A 13 5.16 16.40 1.06
C PRO A 13 4.12 15.36 1.46
N ILE A 14 4.06 15.05 2.75
CA ILE A 14 3.04 14.18 3.33
C ILE A 14 1.87 15.04 3.77
N TYR A 15 0.68 14.73 3.24
CA TYR A 15 -0.53 15.50 3.51
C TYR A 15 -1.31 14.93 4.69
N GLN A 16 -1.95 15.84 5.42
CA GLN A 16 -2.90 15.53 6.48
C GLN A 16 -4.27 16.06 6.10
N ALA A 17 -5.31 15.34 6.51
CA ALA A 17 -6.68 15.75 6.25
C ALA A 17 -7.07 16.97 7.10
N THR A 18 -7.56 18.01 6.45
CA THR A 18 -8.10 19.22 7.10
C THR A 18 -9.57 19.39 6.77
N SER A 19 -10.40 19.77 7.74
CA SER A 19 -11.84 19.92 7.53
C SER A 19 -12.21 21.27 6.90
N CYS A 20 -13.14 21.25 5.94
CA CYS A 20 -13.76 22.43 5.35
C CYS A 20 -15.21 22.13 4.94
N GLU A 21 -15.97 23.16 4.55
CA GLU A 21 -17.35 23.01 4.10
C GLU A 21 -17.45 22.12 2.84
N ALA A 22 -16.51 22.26 1.89
CA ALA A 22 -16.52 21.51 0.63
C ALA A 22 -16.40 19.98 0.82
N CYS A 23 -15.75 19.54 1.90
CA CYS A 23 -15.64 18.13 2.25
C CYS A 23 -16.66 17.69 3.33
N ASN A 24 -17.71 18.49 3.61
CA ASN A 24 -18.64 18.27 4.72
C ASN A 24 -17.93 18.04 6.06
N HIS A 25 -16.85 18.78 6.31
CA HIS A 25 -15.99 18.67 7.50
C HIS A 25 -15.33 17.30 7.75
N THR A 26 -15.32 16.38 6.76
CA THR A 26 -14.69 15.06 6.90
C THR A 26 -13.17 15.06 6.73
N GLY A 27 -12.64 16.03 6.00
CA GLY A 27 -11.24 16.07 5.57
C GLY A 27 -10.90 15.23 4.34
N TYR A 28 -11.90 14.58 3.73
CA TYR A 28 -11.73 13.71 2.56
C TYR A 28 -12.86 13.93 1.54
N GLN A 29 -12.60 13.66 0.26
CA GLN A 29 -13.62 13.67 -0.78
C GLN A 29 -13.33 12.57 -1.79
N GLY A 30 -14.35 11.76 -2.10
CA GLY A 30 -14.18 10.58 -2.95
C GLY A 30 -13.51 9.41 -2.23
N ARG A 31 -13.17 8.36 -2.99
CA ARG A 31 -12.51 7.14 -2.50
C ARG A 31 -11.59 6.59 -3.59
N THR A 32 -10.51 5.96 -3.18
CA THR A 32 -9.64 5.17 -4.07
C THR A 32 -9.38 3.79 -3.45
N GLY A 33 -8.99 2.83 -4.28
CA GLY A 33 -8.61 1.49 -3.83
C GLY A 33 -7.10 1.38 -3.62
N ILE A 34 -6.72 0.55 -2.64
CA ILE A 34 -5.37 0.04 -2.49
C ILE A 34 -5.39 -1.46 -2.78
N PHE A 35 -4.36 -1.96 -3.44
CA PHE A 35 -4.39 -3.30 -4.02
C PHE A 35 -3.12 -4.09 -3.71
N GLU A 36 -3.30 -5.40 -3.53
CA GLU A 36 -2.24 -6.40 -3.56
C GLU A 36 -2.53 -7.34 -4.72
N LEU A 37 -1.64 -7.37 -5.71
CA LEU A 37 -1.85 -8.10 -6.96
C LEU A 37 -0.81 -9.21 -7.12
N LEU A 38 -1.23 -10.45 -6.86
CA LEU A 38 -0.43 -11.64 -7.10
C LEU A 38 -0.52 -12.05 -8.57
N ARG A 39 0.58 -11.91 -9.32
CA ARG A 39 0.68 -12.41 -10.69
C ARG A 39 1.24 -13.82 -10.68
N VAL A 40 0.52 -14.77 -11.29
CA VAL A 40 0.96 -16.16 -11.41
C VAL A 40 1.80 -16.33 -12.67
N ASP A 41 3.11 -16.28 -12.49
CA ASP A 41 4.10 -16.66 -13.50
C ASP A 41 4.40 -18.18 -13.44
N GLU A 42 5.28 -18.67 -14.32
CA GLU A 42 5.60 -20.09 -14.35
C GLU A 42 6.33 -20.62 -13.10
N PRO A 43 7.32 -19.91 -12.54
CA PRO A 43 7.92 -20.32 -11.28
C PRO A 43 6.90 -20.41 -10.13
N LEU A 44 5.99 -19.44 -10.00
CA LEU A 44 4.96 -19.48 -8.96
C LEU A 44 3.98 -20.64 -9.21
N ARG A 45 3.63 -20.93 -10.47
CA ARG A 45 2.78 -22.08 -10.82
C ARG A 45 3.40 -23.41 -10.39
N ALA A 46 4.71 -23.57 -10.58
CA ALA A 46 5.43 -24.75 -10.09
C ALA A 46 5.39 -24.84 -8.57
N LEU A 47 5.62 -23.74 -7.85
CA LEU A 47 5.52 -23.71 -6.39
C LEU A 47 4.11 -24.08 -5.88
N ILE A 48 3.07 -23.62 -6.57
CA ILE A 48 1.68 -24.00 -6.26
C ILE A 48 1.48 -25.50 -6.49
N HIS A 49 1.95 -26.03 -7.62
CA HIS A 49 1.85 -27.46 -7.94
C HIS A 49 2.53 -28.34 -6.88
N ASP A 50 3.69 -27.91 -6.39
CA ASP A 50 4.47 -28.62 -5.37
C ASP A 50 3.89 -28.48 -3.95
N GLY A 51 2.81 -27.73 -3.76
CA GLY A 51 2.22 -27.49 -2.44
C GLY A 51 3.14 -26.70 -1.51
N ALA A 52 3.92 -25.76 -2.05
CA ALA A 52 4.84 -24.93 -1.28
C ALA A 52 4.10 -24.14 -0.17
N SER A 53 4.84 -23.79 0.89
CA SER A 53 4.29 -22.96 1.97
C SER A 53 3.93 -21.56 1.47
N GLU A 54 2.93 -20.95 2.11
CA GLU A 54 2.50 -19.58 1.82
C GLU A 54 3.65 -18.58 1.90
N ALA A 55 4.56 -18.73 2.87
CA ALA A 55 5.75 -17.91 3.01
C ALA A 55 6.62 -17.96 1.73
N LYS A 56 6.83 -19.15 1.17
CA LYS A 56 7.62 -19.33 -0.05
C LYS A 56 6.94 -18.72 -1.28
N LEU A 57 5.61 -18.87 -1.39
CA LEU A 57 4.82 -18.22 -2.45
C LEU A 57 4.91 -16.69 -2.36
N ARG A 58 4.77 -16.15 -1.14
CA ARG A 58 4.83 -14.71 -0.85
C ARG A 58 6.20 -14.12 -1.13
N ASP A 59 7.27 -14.84 -0.77
CA ASP A 59 8.64 -14.40 -1.03
C ASP A 59 8.92 -14.31 -2.54
N HIS A 60 8.50 -15.32 -3.32
CA HIS A 60 8.59 -15.27 -4.78
C HIS A 60 7.81 -14.07 -5.35
N ALA A 61 6.56 -13.89 -4.92
CA ALA A 61 5.71 -12.80 -5.39
C ALA A 61 6.32 -11.42 -5.11
N ARG A 62 6.87 -11.21 -3.91
CA ARG A 62 7.57 -9.97 -3.54
C ARG A 62 8.82 -9.75 -4.38
N HIS A 63 9.60 -10.81 -4.63
CA HIS A 63 10.77 -10.72 -5.51
C HIS A 63 10.40 -10.30 -6.93
N MET A 64 9.23 -10.73 -7.42
CA MET A 64 8.67 -10.33 -8.71
C MET A 64 7.97 -8.96 -8.70
N GLY A 65 8.10 -8.19 -7.62
CA GLY A 65 7.61 -6.82 -7.52
C GLY A 65 6.16 -6.68 -7.04
N MET A 66 5.56 -7.73 -6.46
CA MET A 66 4.26 -7.60 -5.79
C MET A 66 4.39 -6.66 -4.58
N LEU A 67 3.58 -5.61 -4.56
CA LEU A 67 3.41 -4.74 -3.40
C LEU A 67 2.39 -5.34 -2.44
N SER A 68 2.64 -5.24 -1.13
CA SER A 68 1.60 -5.53 -0.16
C SER A 68 0.51 -4.46 -0.18
N ILE A 69 -0.67 -4.76 0.37
CA ILE A 69 -1.75 -3.77 0.54
C ILE A 69 -1.22 -2.49 1.24
N ARG A 70 -0.38 -2.65 2.26
CA ARG A 70 0.21 -1.52 3.00
C ARG A 70 1.22 -0.73 2.16
N ASP A 71 2.05 -1.41 1.36
CA ASP A 71 3.02 -0.74 0.49
C ASP A 71 2.32 0.08 -0.60
N ASP A 72 1.23 -0.44 -1.17
CA ASP A 72 0.41 0.30 -2.13
C ASP A 72 -0.28 1.51 -1.49
N GLY A 73 -0.80 1.36 -0.27
CA GLY A 73 -1.31 2.50 0.50
C GLY A 73 -0.26 3.58 0.73
N LEU A 74 0.96 3.20 1.12
CA LEU A 74 2.06 4.15 1.32
C LEU A 74 2.51 4.83 0.02
N ARG A 75 2.37 4.16 -1.13
CA ARG A 75 2.57 4.78 -2.44
C ARG A 75 1.57 5.91 -2.67
N TRP A 76 0.29 5.72 -2.33
CA TRP A 76 -0.72 6.79 -2.43
C TRP A 76 -0.50 7.95 -1.47
N VAL A 77 0.00 7.67 -0.26
CA VAL A 77 0.40 8.70 0.72
C VAL A 77 1.53 9.57 0.18
N ARG A 78 2.59 8.95 -0.35
CA ARG A 78 3.73 9.67 -0.96
C ARG A 78 3.31 10.55 -2.15
N ASN A 79 2.23 10.18 -2.83
CA ASN A 79 1.66 10.92 -3.94
C ASN A 79 0.59 11.94 -3.52
N GLY A 80 0.30 12.07 -2.21
CA GLY A 80 -0.64 13.06 -1.67
C GLY A 80 -2.13 12.77 -1.91
N HIS A 81 -2.50 11.53 -2.22
CA HIS A 81 -3.90 11.17 -2.49
C HIS A 81 -4.67 10.71 -1.24
N THR A 82 -3.98 10.29 -0.19
CA THR A 82 -4.58 9.86 1.07
C THR A 82 -3.64 10.14 2.24
N SER A 83 -4.13 9.99 3.46
CA SER A 83 -3.38 10.20 4.69
C SER A 83 -2.77 8.90 5.21
N ILE A 84 -1.74 9.01 6.07
CA ILE A 84 -1.17 7.84 6.76
C ILE A 84 -2.23 7.21 7.66
N GLU A 85 -3.05 8.04 8.31
CA GLU A 85 -4.14 7.62 9.20
C GLU A 85 -5.13 6.72 8.48
N GLU A 86 -5.53 7.07 7.25
CA GLU A 86 -6.43 6.26 6.44
C GLU A 86 -5.81 4.91 6.06
N VAL A 87 -4.55 4.91 5.60
CA VAL A 87 -3.85 3.66 5.26
C VAL A 87 -3.73 2.75 6.48
N LEU A 88 -3.37 3.31 7.63
CA LEU A 88 -3.31 2.54 8.88
C LEU A 88 -4.69 2.04 9.31
N ARG A 89 -5.76 2.80 9.08
CA ARG A 89 -7.12 2.38 9.42
C ARG A 89 -7.57 1.15 8.62
N VAL A 90 -7.23 1.07 7.33
CA VAL A 90 -7.69 0.00 6.43
C VAL A 90 -6.71 -1.17 6.28
N THR A 91 -5.49 -1.06 6.79
CA THR A 91 -4.46 -2.13 6.72
C THR A 91 -4.06 -2.70 8.08
N ARG A 92 -4.91 -2.51 9.10
CA ARG A 92 -4.75 -3.12 10.42
C ARG A 92 -5.20 -4.59 10.36
N GLU A 93 -4.22 -5.46 10.15
CA GLU A 93 -4.20 -6.88 10.55
C GLU A 93 -2.88 -7.14 11.27
#